data_AF-A0A2M8R027-F1
#
_entry.id   AF-A0A2M8R027-F1
#
_cell.length_a   1.000
_cell.length_b   1.000
_cell.length_c   1.000
_cell.angle_alpha   90.00
_cell.angle_beta   90.00
_cell.angle_gamma   90.00
#
_symmetry.space_group_name_H-M   'P 1'
#
loop_
_entity.id
_entity.type
_entity.pdbx_description
1 polymer ?
#
loop_
_entity_poly.entity_id
_entity_poly.type
_entity_poly.pdbx_seq_one_letter_code
_entity_poly.pdbx_strand_id
1 'polypeptide(L)' 'MSIISNGSDVRRYLFEYKFDNSEWGIEIVAANPTEANERLKAISWAQYKGEIYAKVPVVPGPMVRALSRIRSVLGI' A
#
# COMPACT_ATOMS: atom_id res chain seq x y z
N MET A 1 -8.79 2.55 -24.72
CA MET A 1 -9.28 3.26 -23.50
C MET A 1 -8.78 2.48 -22.29
N SER A 2 -7.67 2.93 -21.73
CA SER A 2 -6.81 2.06 -20.94
C SER A 2 -6.65 2.65 -19.57
N ILE A 3 -7.07 1.88 -18.57
CA ILE A 3 -7.24 2.27 -17.19
C ILE A 3 -5.94 2.93 -16.70
N ILE A 4 -5.96 4.26 -16.66
CA ILE A 4 -4.90 5.08 -16.10
C ILE A 4 -4.87 4.73 -14.62
N SER A 5 -3.69 4.33 -14.15
CA SER A 5 -3.38 4.23 -12.73
C SER A 5 -3.80 5.51 -12.04
N ASN A 6 -4.96 5.50 -11.38
CA ASN A 6 -5.34 6.56 -10.46
C ASN A 6 -4.52 6.34 -9.18
N GLY A 7 -3.24 6.72 -9.25
CA GLY A 7 -2.35 6.71 -8.10
C GLY A 7 -2.85 7.77 -7.13
N SER A 8 -3.78 7.41 -6.26
CA SER A 8 -4.09 8.19 -5.06
C SER A 8 -2.76 8.47 -4.36
N ASP A 9 -2.38 9.73 -4.24
CA ASP A 9 -1.18 10.19 -3.54
C ASP A 9 -1.30 9.82 -2.06
N VAL A 10 -1.00 8.56 -1.74
CA VAL A 10 -1.06 8.00 -0.40
C VAL A 10 0.34 7.99 0.18
N ARG A 11 0.44 8.45 1.42
CA ARG A 11 1.68 8.56 2.18
C ARG A 11 1.63 7.59 3.35
N ARG A 12 2.80 7.27 3.90
CA ARG A 12 2.94 6.46 5.11
C ARG A 12 3.05 7.39 6.31
N TYR A 13 2.18 7.19 7.29
CA TYR A 13 2.16 7.93 8.55
C TYR A 13 2.56 6.98 9.68
N LEU A 14 3.62 7.34 10.43
CA LEU A 14 4.12 6.57 11.56
C LEU A 14 3.39 6.98 12.85
N PHE A 15 2.96 6.00 13.62
CA PHE A 15 2.39 6.16 14.96
C PHE A 15 3.17 5.31 15.95
N GLU A 16 3.45 5.87 17.11
CA GLU A 16 4.14 5.18 18.20
C GLU A 16 3.16 4.84 19.32
N TYR A 17 3.36 3.69 19.96
CA TYR A 17 2.57 3.24 21.10
C TYR A 17 3.41 2.41 22.08
N LYS A 18 2.94 2.30 23.33
CA LYS A 18 3.60 1.54 24.38
C LYS A 18 2.90 0.20 24.60
N PHE A 19 3.66 -0.87 24.62
CA PHE A 19 3.19 -2.21 24.97
C PHE A 19 4.35 -3.00 25.58
N ASP A 20 4.08 -3.67 26.70
CA ASP A 20 5.05 -4.49 27.44
C ASP A 20 6.37 -3.76 27.75
N ASN A 21 6.25 -2.59 28.39
CA ASN A 21 7.37 -1.73 28.77
C ASN A 21 8.29 -1.31 27.59
N SER A 22 7.82 -1.44 26.36
CA SER A 22 8.55 -1.13 25.13
C SER A 22 7.77 -0.16 24.25
N GLU A 23 8.48 0.61 23.43
CA GLU A 23 7.91 1.51 22.43
C GLU A 23 7.92 0.83 21.06
N TRP A 24 6.78 0.88 20.38
CA TRP A 24 6.54 0.22 19.11
C TRP A 24 6.01 1.22 18.09
N GLY A 25 6.34 1.00 16.82
CA GLY A 25 5.84 1.80 15.70
C GLY A 25 4.88 0.99 14.83
N ILE A 26 3.79 1.63 14.37
CA ILE A 26 2.98 1.14 13.27
C ILE A 26 2.90 2.19 12.18
N GLU A 27 2.83 1.73 10.93
CA GLU A 27 2.62 2.62 9.81
C GLU A 27 1.24 2.44 9.21
N ILE A 28 0.59 3.57 8.91
CA ILE A 28 -0.70 3.61 8.23
C ILE A 28 -0.52 4.33 6.89
N VAL A 29 -0.93 3.67 5.81
CA VAL A 29 -1.03 4.28 4.50
C VAL A 29 -2.35 5.03 4.39
N ALA A 30 -2.31 6.33 4.07
CA ALA A 30 -3.51 7.18 3.92
C ALA A 30 -3.22 8.38 2.99
N ALA A 31 -4.25 9.07 2.50
CA ALA A 31 -4.08 10.24 1.63
C ALA A 31 -3.65 11.51 2.40
N ASN A 32 -3.98 11.59 3.69
CA ASN A 32 -3.66 12.73 4.55
C ASN A 32 -3.60 12.32 6.04
N PRO A 33 -3.07 13.19 6.93
CA PRO A 33 -2.96 12.87 8.36
C PRO A 33 -4.30 12.63 9.05
N THR A 34 -5.37 13.29 8.62
CA THR A 34 -6.71 13.13 9.20
C THR A 34 -7.23 11.72 8.97
N GLU A 35 -7.17 11.24 7.72
CA GLU A 35 -7.54 9.87 7.38
C GLU A 35 -6.65 8.85 8.10
N ALA A 36 -5.34 9.12 8.23
CA ALA A 36 -4.43 8.24 8.98
C ALA A 36 -4.88 8.07 10.43
N ASN A 37 -5.30 9.15 11.09
CA ASN A 37 -5.84 9.12 12.45
C ASN A 37 -7.18 8.38 12.54
N GLU A 38 -8.07 8.54 11.56
CA GLU A 38 -9.33 7.80 11.51
C GLU A 38 -9.10 6.29 11.35
N ARG A 39 -8.16 5.91 10.47
CA ARG A 39 -7.72 4.51 10.32
C ARG A 39 -7.07 3.96 11.59
N LEU A 40 -6.27 4.76 12.31
CA LEU A 40 -5.69 4.34 13.60
C LEU A 40 -6.77 3.96 14.61
N LYS A 41 -7.85 4.75 14.71
CA LYS A 41 -8.99 4.40 15.58
C LYS A 41 -9.61 3.07 15.14
N ALA A 42 -9.75 2.87 13.83
CA ALA A 42 -10.31 1.66 13.23
C ALA A 42 -9.52 0.37 13.56
N ILE A 43 -8.22 0.47 13.83
CA ILE A 43 -7.34 -0.69 14.12
C ILE A 43 -7.77 -1.45 15.38
N SER A 44 -8.39 -0.79 16.35
CA SER A 44 -8.90 -1.46 17.56
C SER A 44 -9.94 -2.56 17.28
N TRP A 45 -10.61 -2.49 16.11
CA TRP A 45 -11.56 -3.51 15.65
C TRP A 45 -10.99 -4.42 14.55
N ALA A 46 -9.68 -4.36 14.29
CA ALA A 46 -9.04 -5.21 13.31
C ALA A 46 -9.11 -6.69 13.73
N GLN A 47 -9.30 -7.56 12.74
CA GLN A 47 -9.28 -9.01 12.96
C GLN A 47 -7.90 -9.56 12.63
N TYR A 48 -7.38 -10.45 13.48
CA TYR A 48 -6.21 -11.25 13.14
C TYR A 48 -6.53 -12.18 11.95
N LYS A 49 -5.76 -12.06 10.87
CA LYS A 49 -5.92 -12.85 9.63
C LYS A 49 -4.76 -13.82 9.36
N GLY A 50 -3.85 -14.00 10.33
CA GLY A 50 -2.63 -14.78 10.16
C GLY A 50 -1.37 -13.92 10.02
N GLU A 51 -0.24 -14.58 9.85
CA GLU A 51 1.07 -13.94 9.71
C GLU A 51 1.39 -13.60 8.26
N ILE A 52 2.03 -12.45 8.05
CA ILE A 52 2.59 -12.11 6.74
C ILE A 52 3.91 -12.89 6.59
N TYR A 53 3.86 -14.01 5.89
CA TYR A 53 5.05 -14.85 5.66
C TYR A 53 6.05 -14.20 4.68
N ALA A 54 5.56 -13.53 3.65
CA ALA A 54 6.40 -12.91 2.63
C ALA A 54 5.73 -11.67 2.02
N LYS A 55 6.55 -10.69 1.64
CA LYS A 55 6.14 -9.53 0.83
C LYS A 55 6.84 -9.62 -0.53
N VAL A 56 6.09 -9.92 -1.58
CA VAL A 56 6.63 -10.00 -2.95
C VAL A 56 6.51 -8.62 -3.60
N PRO A 57 7.63 -7.92 -3.90
CA PRO A 57 7.56 -6.69 -4.67
C PRO A 57 7.16 -7.04 -6.11
N VAL A 58 6.10 -6.40 -6.61
CA VAL A 58 5.75 -6.49 -8.03
C VAL A 58 6.75 -5.63 -8.80
N VAL A 59 7.85 -6.23 -9.23
CA VAL A 59 8.78 -5.61 -10.18
C VAL A 59 8.20 -5.83 -11.57
N PRO A 60 7.95 -4.79 -12.38
CA PRO A 60 7.54 -4.99 -13.76
C PRO A 60 8.68 -5.66 -14.53
N GLY A 61 8.59 -6.98 -14.68
CA GLY A 61 9.55 -7.79 -15.40
C GLY A 61 9.61 -7.46 -16.89
N PRO A 62 10.60 -7.99 -17.62
CA PRO A 62 10.76 -7.74 -19.05
C PRO A 62 9.51 -8.12 -19.87
N MET A 63 8.71 -9.08 -19.42
CA MET A 63 7.44 -9.45 -20.06
C MET A 63 6.37 -8.35 -19.96
N VAL A 64 6.28 -7.63 -18.83
CA VAL A 64 5.35 -6.50 -18.67
C VAL A 64 5.79 -5.31 -19.55
N ARG A 65 7.11 -5.13 -19.75
CA ARG A 65 7.66 -4.12 -20.69
C ARG A 65 7.48 -4.50 -22.17
N ALA A 66 7.47 -5.78 -22.51
CA ALA A 66 7.23 -6.25 -23.87
C ALA A 66 5.74 -6.09 -24.27
N LEU A 67 4.82 -6.42 -23.37
CA LEU A 67 3.38 -6.23 -23.57
C LEU A 67 2.98 -4.75 -23.73
N SER A 68 3.63 -3.83 -23.02
CA SER A 68 3.37 -2.39 -23.18
C SER A 68 3.89 -1.81 -24.50
N ARG A 69 4.93 -2.40 -25.11
CA ARG A 69 5.43 -1.99 -26.44
C ARG A 69 4.58 -2.51 -27.60
N ILE A 70 4.02 -3.72 -27.49
CA ILE A 70 3.10 -4.25 -28.51
C ILE A 70 1.85 -3.35 -28.61
N ARG A 71 1.37 -2.86 -27.46
CA ARG A 71 0.19 -2.00 -27.39
C ARG A 71 0.39 -0.61 -28.01
N SER A 72 1.61 -0.05 -27.96
CA SER A 72 1.93 1.20 -28.67
C SER A 72 2.05 1.05 -30.20
N VAL A 73 2.28 -0.16 -30.71
CA VAL A 73 2.42 -0.43 -32.16
C VAL A 73 1.07 -0.82 -32.79
N LEU A 74 0.13 -1.35 -32.01
CA LEU A 74 -1.19 -1.80 -32.50
C LEU A 74 -2.37 -0.85 -32.21
N GLY A 75 -2.14 0.33 -31.61
CA GLY A 75 -3.13 1.41 -31.58
C GLY A 75 -4.47 1.10 -30.89
N ILE A 76 -4.47 0.45 -29.72
CA ILE A 76 -5.66 0.27 -28.85
C ILE A 76 -5.37 0.64 -27.38
#